data_AF-A0A8S0FCR5-F1
#
_entry.id   AF-A0A8S0FCR5-F1
#
_cell.length_a   1.000
_cell.length_b   1.000
_cell.length_c   1.000
_cell.angle_alpha   90.00
_cell.angle_beta   90.00
_cell.angle_gamma   90.00
#
_symmetry.space_group_name_H-M   'P 1'
#
loop_
_entity.id
_entity.type
_entity.pdbx_description
1 polymer ?
#
loop_
_entity_poly.entity_id
_entity_poly.type
_entity_poly.pdbx_seq_one_letter_code
_entity_poly.pdbx_strand_id
1 'polypeptide(L)'
;MNIITTRDHPGTEISAGWGSNSYQNYDVSTQQQLGDKTRVTLLGDYAHTHGYDVVAYGNTGTQAQPDNDGFLSKTLYGALEHNFTDVWSGFVRGYGYDNRTNYDAYYSPGSPLVDTRKLYSQSWDAGLGMGIIAHAL
;
A
#
# COMPACT_ATOMS: atom_id res chain seq x y z
N MET A 1 -2.87 -3.54 16.05
CA MET A 1 -1.89 -2.77 15.24
C MET A 1 -2.64 -1.58 14.64
N ASN A 2 -2.13 -0.36 14.81
CA ASN A 2 -2.71 0.85 14.19
C ASN A 2 -1.66 1.42 13.21
N ILE A 3 -1.99 1.49 11.93
CA ILE A 3 -1.10 2.03 10.89
C ILE A 3 -1.65 3.42 10.53
N ILE A 4 -0.92 4.46 10.90
CA ILE A 4 -1.28 5.86 10.59
C ILE A 4 -0.64 6.20 9.24
N THR A 5 -1.46 6.59 8.26
CA THR A 5 -1.03 6.87 6.87
C THR A 5 -0.99 8.36 6.53
N THR A 6 -1.11 9.24 7.53
CA THR A 6 -1.13 10.70 7.37
C THR A 6 0.17 11.32 7.86
N ARG A 7 0.69 12.33 7.16
CA ARG A 7 1.87 13.11 7.59
C ARG A 7 1.50 14.55 7.90
N ASP A 8 2.24 15.21 8.79
CA ASP A 8 1.89 16.57 9.21
C ASP A 8 2.51 17.66 8.31
N HIS A 9 3.60 17.35 7.60
CA HIS A 9 4.37 18.33 6.82
C HIS A 9 3.93 18.34 5.34
N PRO A 10 3.51 19.50 4.79
CA PRO A 10 3.31 19.68 3.36
C PRO A 10 4.62 19.47 2.59
N GLY A 11 4.52 18.99 1.36
CA GLY A 11 5.68 18.76 0.50
C GLY A 11 5.42 17.71 -0.56
N THR A 12 6.45 17.41 -1.34
CA THR A 12 6.46 16.30 -2.31
C THR A 12 7.73 15.51 -2.09
N GLU A 13 7.59 14.19 -2.09
CA GLU A 13 8.69 13.25 -1.98
C GLU A 13 8.62 12.31 -3.19
N ILE A 14 9.79 12.04 -3.76
CA ILE A 14 9.98 11.06 -4.82
C ILE A 14 11.16 10.20 -4.37
N SER A 15 10.95 8.90 -4.31
CA SER A 15 11.98 7.95 -3.93
C SER A 15 12.07 6.80 -4.93
N ALA A 16 13.28 6.26 -5.08
CA ALA A 16 13.55 5.11 -5.91
C ALA A 16 14.63 4.25 -5.25
N GLY A 17 14.51 2.93 -5.36
CA GLY A 17 15.43 1.97 -4.76
C GLY A 17 15.61 0.73 -5.61
N TRP A 18 16.82 0.18 -5.58
CA TRP A 18 17.18 -1.07 -6.28
C TRP A 18 18.01 -1.95 -5.36
N GLY A 19 17.90 -3.27 -5.53
CA GLY A 19 18.62 -4.22 -4.69
C GLY A 19 18.65 -5.64 -5.24
N SER A 20 19.06 -6.58 -4.38
CA SER A 20 19.17 -8.00 -4.68
C SER A 20 17.85 -8.60 -5.21
N ASN A 21 17.95 -9.70 -5.93
CA ASN A 21 16.81 -10.40 -6.52
C ASN A 21 15.96 -9.50 -7.43
N SER A 22 16.66 -8.61 -8.16
CA SER A 22 16.04 -7.62 -9.04
C SER A 22 14.98 -6.79 -8.32
N TYR A 23 15.21 -6.46 -7.06
CA TYR A 23 14.35 -5.59 -6.28
C TYR A 23 14.35 -4.19 -6.91
N GLN A 24 13.16 -3.63 -7.09
CA GLN A 24 12.92 -2.27 -7.56
C GLN A 24 11.76 -1.68 -6.76
N ASN A 25 11.91 -0.44 -6.32
CA ASN A 25 10.85 0.33 -5.70
C ASN A 25 10.85 1.76 -6.24
N TYR A 26 9.65 2.30 -6.46
CA TYR A 26 9.40 3.67 -6.88
C TYR A 26 8.18 4.19 -6.12
N ASP A 27 8.38 5.25 -5.34
CA ASP A 27 7.32 5.91 -4.59
C ASP A 27 7.28 7.40 -4.92
N VAL A 28 6.06 7.93 -5.02
CA VAL A 28 5.78 9.35 -5.14
C VAL A 28 4.67 9.69 -4.18
N SER A 29 4.90 10.67 -3.31
CA SER A 29 3.88 11.21 -2.42
C SER A 29 3.88 12.73 -2.41
N THR A 30 2.70 13.32 -2.36
CA THR A 30 2.55 14.77 -2.21
C THR A 30 1.46 15.09 -1.21
N GLN A 31 1.67 16.15 -0.44
CA GLN A 31 0.71 16.71 0.48
C GLN A 31 0.74 18.22 0.30
N GLN A 32 -0.39 18.78 -0.09
CA GLN A 32 -0.49 20.19 -0.47
C GLN A 32 -1.70 20.83 0.18
N GLN A 33 -1.56 22.11 0.52
CA GLN A 33 -2.71 22.94 0.87
C GLN A 33 -3.42 23.38 -0.42
N LEU A 34 -4.73 23.12 -0.48
CA LEU A 34 -5.62 23.60 -1.54
C LEU A 34 -6.44 24.77 -0.97
N GLY A 35 -5.82 25.95 -0.93
CA GLY A 35 -6.34 27.11 -0.22
C GLY A 35 -6.13 26.99 1.30
N ASP A 36 -6.79 27.86 2.06
CA ASP A 36 -6.49 28.05 3.49
C ASP A 36 -7.01 26.92 4.39
N LYS A 37 -8.01 26.18 3.93
CA LYS A 37 -8.80 25.27 4.76
C LYS A 37 -8.79 23.82 4.28
N THR A 38 -8.21 23.53 3.13
CA THR A 38 -8.24 22.19 2.54
C THR A 38 -6.83 21.66 2.38
N ARG A 39 -6.62 20.41 2.77
CA ARG A 39 -5.38 19.67 2.55
C ARG A 39 -5.67 18.46 1.67
N VAL A 40 -4.83 18.23 0.68
CA VAL A 40 -4.86 17.02 -0.14
C VAL A 40 -3.58 16.24 0.06
N THR A 41 -3.70 14.92 0.15
CA THR A 41 -2.56 14.00 0.16
C THR A 41 -2.77 12.93 -0.89
N LEU A 42 -1.77 12.69 -1.71
CA LEU A 42 -1.74 11.64 -2.73
C LEU A 42 -0.45 10.84 -2.60
N LEU A 43 -0.54 9.53 -2.76
CA LEU A 43 0.63 8.65 -2.80
C LEU A 43 0.40 7.54 -3.83
N GLY A 44 1.46 7.23 -4.57
CA GLY A 44 1.54 6.05 -5.43
C GLY A 44 2.87 5.34 -5.22
N ASP A 45 2.80 4.03 -5.03
CA ASP A 45 3.97 3.17 -4.81
C ASP A 45 3.92 1.96 -5.75
N TYR A 46 5.10 1.58 -6.22
CA TYR A 46 5.35 0.37 -6.97
C TYR A 46 6.55 -0.35 -6.37
N ALA A 47 6.37 -1.62 -5.99
CA ALA A 47 7.45 -2.47 -5.51
C ALA A 47 7.46 -3.80 -6.26
N HIS A 48 8.64 -4.23 -6.71
CA HIS A 48 8.80 -5.48 -7.45
C HIS A 48 10.08 -6.20 -7.07
N THR A 49 10.03 -7.52 -6.95
CA THR A 49 11.20 -8.38 -6.82
C THR A 49 10.94 -9.71 -7.53
N HIS A 50 11.99 -10.29 -8.10
CA HIS A 50 11.93 -11.66 -8.59
C HIS A 50 12.00 -12.67 -7.45
N GLY A 51 12.35 -12.26 -6.22
CA GLY A 51 12.42 -13.16 -5.08
C GLY A 51 13.51 -14.23 -5.21
N TYR A 52 13.32 -15.32 -4.48
CA TYR A 52 14.13 -16.53 -4.49
C TYR A 52 13.19 -17.73 -4.34
N ASP A 53 13.63 -18.90 -4.77
CA ASP A 53 12.92 -20.17 -4.58
C ASP A 53 12.73 -20.47 -3.08
N VAL A 54 11.48 -20.52 -2.61
CA VAL A 54 11.15 -20.82 -1.21
C VAL A 54 11.18 -22.32 -0.91
N VAL A 55 11.31 -23.17 -1.93
CA VAL A 55 11.46 -24.64 -1.94
C VAL A 55 10.24 -25.41 -1.43
N ALA A 56 9.50 -24.84 -0.47
CA ALA A 56 8.37 -25.41 0.25
C ALA A 56 8.48 -26.92 0.50
N TYR A 57 9.67 -27.37 0.95
CA TYR A 57 10.02 -28.78 1.03
C TYR A 57 8.96 -29.61 1.78
N GLY A 58 8.52 -30.71 1.16
CA GLY A 58 7.48 -31.58 1.70
C GLY A 58 6.04 -31.06 1.53
N ASN A 59 5.85 -29.88 0.92
CA ASN A 59 4.53 -29.26 0.70
C ASN A 59 4.19 -29.04 -0.79
N THR A 60 5.07 -29.41 -1.72
CA THR A 60 4.85 -29.27 -3.17
C THR A 60 4.22 -30.52 -3.82
N GLY A 61 3.86 -31.53 -3.03
CA GLY A 61 3.25 -32.76 -3.51
C GLY A 61 4.25 -33.67 -4.23
N THR A 62 3.98 -34.01 -5.50
CA THR A 62 4.80 -35.01 -6.22
C THR A 62 6.04 -34.44 -6.93
N GLN A 63 6.19 -33.12 -7.01
CA GLN A 63 7.27 -32.48 -7.75
C GLN A 63 7.68 -31.16 -7.06
N ALA A 64 8.99 -30.91 -6.98
CA ALA A 64 9.51 -29.62 -6.52
C ALA A 64 9.41 -28.55 -7.62
N GLN A 65 9.31 -27.29 -7.22
CA GLN A 65 9.17 -26.13 -8.10
C GLN A 65 10.39 -25.21 -7.90
N PRO A 66 11.46 -25.35 -8.70
CA PRO A 66 12.70 -24.63 -8.47
C PRO A 66 12.71 -23.21 -9.06
N ASP A 67 11.54 -22.60 -9.24
CA ASP A 67 11.41 -21.25 -9.76
C ASP A 67 11.43 -20.20 -8.64
N ASN A 68 11.77 -18.95 -8.98
CA ASN A 68 11.84 -17.91 -7.96
C ASN A 68 10.45 -17.37 -7.62
N ASP A 69 10.18 -17.27 -6.32
CA ASP A 69 8.92 -16.77 -5.79
C ASP A 69 8.92 -15.25 -5.65
N GLY A 70 8.60 -14.59 -6.74
CA GLY A 70 8.56 -13.13 -6.82
C GLY A 70 7.36 -12.47 -6.13
N PHE A 71 7.49 -11.16 -5.93
CA PHE A 71 6.43 -10.31 -5.40
C PHE A 71 6.32 -9.01 -6.20
N LEU A 72 5.09 -8.62 -6.50
CA LEU A 72 4.73 -7.34 -7.10
C LEU A 72 3.66 -6.68 -6.22
N SER A 73 3.83 -5.40 -5.91
CA SER A 73 2.83 -4.57 -5.28
C SER A 73 2.68 -3.25 -6.02
N LYS A 74 1.43 -2.82 -6.18
CA LYS A 74 1.07 -1.49 -6.66
C LYS A 74 0.10 -0.90 -5.66
N THR A 75 0.42 0.25 -5.09
CA THR A 75 -0.40 0.91 -4.07
C THR A 75 -0.78 2.32 -4.53
N LEU A 76 -2.03 2.69 -4.27
CA LEU A 76 -2.53 4.06 -4.45
C LEU A 76 -3.24 4.50 -3.18
N TYR A 77 -3.02 5.76 -2.81
CA TYR A 77 -3.64 6.40 -1.66
C TYR A 77 -4.03 7.84 -2.01
N GLY A 78 -5.18 8.27 -1.48
CA GLY A 78 -5.65 9.64 -1.58
C GLY A 78 -6.44 10.05 -0.35
N ALA A 79 -6.23 11.29 0.10
CA ALA A 79 -6.95 11.89 1.20
C ALA A 79 -7.28 13.35 0.90
N LEU A 80 -8.46 13.77 1.34
CA LEU A 80 -8.87 15.16 1.39
C LEU A 80 -9.36 15.47 2.79
N GLU A 81 -8.75 16.49 3.39
CA GLU A 81 -9.11 17.01 4.71
C GLU A 81 -9.56 18.45 4.55
N HIS A 82 -10.65 18.84 5.23
CA HIS A 82 -11.22 20.18 5.13
C HIS A 82 -11.65 20.71 6.49
N ASN A 83 -11.22 21.93 6.81
CA ASN A 83 -11.69 22.69 7.97
C ASN A 83 -12.88 23.54 7.53
N PHE A 84 -14.09 23.21 7.97
CA PHE A 84 -15.28 24.02 7.69
C PHE A 84 -15.23 25.34 8.46
N THR A 85 -14.86 25.23 9.74
CA THR A 85 -14.66 26.34 10.68
C THR A 85 -13.41 26.09 11.53
N ASP A 86 -13.08 26.99 12.46
CA ASP A 86 -11.96 26.80 13.39
C ASP A 86 -12.18 25.65 14.38
N VAL A 87 -13.42 25.16 14.50
CA VAL A 87 -13.81 24.05 15.39
C VAL A 87 -14.33 22.82 14.65
N TRP A 88 -14.71 22.92 13.38
CA TRP A 88 -15.25 21.80 12.63
C TRP A 88 -14.32 21.41 11.48
N SER A 89 -13.95 20.14 11.43
CA SER A 89 -13.18 19.55 10.34
C SER A 89 -13.77 18.22 9.90
N GLY A 90 -13.40 17.81 8.70
CA GLY A 90 -13.76 16.51 8.16
C GLY A 90 -12.72 15.99 7.20
N PHE A 91 -12.80 14.70 6.91
CA PHE A 91 -11.95 14.06 5.93
C PHE A 91 -12.69 12.98 5.14
N VAL A 92 -12.17 12.71 3.95
CA VAL A 92 -12.42 11.49 3.20
C VAL A 92 -11.09 10.92 2.73
N ARG A 93 -10.92 9.61 2.82
CA ARG A 93 -9.69 8.92 2.44
C ARG A 93 -10.04 7.64 1.72
N GLY A 94 -9.22 7.31 0.74
CA GLY A 94 -9.31 6.10 -0.04
C GLY A 94 -7.93 5.55 -0.30
N TYR A 95 -7.79 4.23 -0.21
CA TYR A 95 -6.53 3.57 -0.53
C TYR A 95 -6.79 2.16 -1.04
N GLY A 96 -5.85 1.65 -1.81
CA GLY A 96 -5.93 0.30 -2.33
C GLY A 96 -4.58 -0.19 -2.83
N TYR A 97 -4.50 -1.49 -3.02
CA TYR A 97 -3.32 -2.15 -3.54
C TYR A 97 -3.71 -3.36 -4.41
N ASP A 98 -2.86 -3.64 -5.38
CA ASP A 98 -2.87 -4.87 -6.18
C ASP A 98 -1.52 -5.58 -5.98
N ASN A 99 -1.59 -6.75 -5.36
CA ASN A 99 -0.44 -7.57 -5.04
C ASN A 99 -0.48 -8.87 -5.85
N ARG A 100 0.67 -9.25 -6.43
CA ARG A 100 0.89 -10.57 -7.02
C ARG A 100 2.07 -11.25 -6.34
N THR A 101 1.85 -12.45 -5.83
CA THR A 101 2.86 -13.25 -5.15
C THR A 101 2.93 -14.61 -5.81
N ASN A 102 4.14 -15.03 -6.19
CA ASN A 102 4.41 -16.40 -6.58
C ASN A 102 4.79 -17.22 -5.34
N TYR A 103 4.49 -18.51 -5.34
CA TYR A 103 4.80 -19.44 -4.27
C TYR A 103 4.80 -20.87 -4.80
N ASP A 104 5.64 -21.72 -4.22
CA ASP A 104 5.54 -23.17 -4.37
C ASP A 104 4.21 -23.72 -3.81
N ALA A 105 3.46 -24.38 -4.67
CA ALA A 105 2.13 -24.92 -4.41
C ALA A 105 2.12 -26.45 -4.41
N TYR A 106 1.10 -27.02 -3.76
CA TYR A 106 0.91 -28.46 -3.80
C TYR A 106 0.50 -28.93 -5.20
N TYR A 107 1.32 -29.76 -5.84
CA TYR A 107 1.05 -30.33 -7.15
C TYR A 107 0.67 -31.82 -7.08
N SER A 108 -0.34 -32.21 -7.86
CA SER A 108 -0.74 -33.60 -8.09
C SER A 108 -0.93 -33.86 -9.58
N PRO A 109 -0.52 -35.02 -10.13
CA PRO A 109 -0.72 -35.36 -11.53
C PRO A 109 -2.20 -35.23 -11.92
N GLY A 110 -2.48 -34.51 -13.01
CA GLY A 110 -3.83 -34.26 -13.51
C GLY A 110 -4.55 -33.04 -12.93
N SER A 111 -3.92 -32.29 -12.02
CA SER A 111 -4.45 -31.02 -11.50
C SER A 111 -3.67 -29.81 -12.04
N PRO A 112 -4.31 -28.63 -12.21
CA PRO A 112 -3.60 -27.40 -12.56
C PRO A 112 -2.69 -26.96 -11.40
N LEU A 113 -1.48 -26.51 -11.74
CA LEU A 113 -0.57 -25.88 -10.79
C LEU A 113 -1.06 -24.45 -10.52
N VAL A 114 -1.28 -24.12 -9.25
CA VAL A 114 -1.74 -22.80 -8.81
C VAL A 114 -0.71 -22.25 -7.83
N ASP A 115 0.36 -21.68 -8.39
CA ASP A 115 1.55 -21.16 -7.70
C ASP A 115 1.55 -19.62 -7.62
N THR A 116 0.46 -18.98 -8.05
CA THR A 116 0.37 -17.52 -8.12
C THR A 116 -0.89 -17.03 -7.44
N ARG A 117 -0.75 -16.09 -6.51
CA ARG A 117 -1.85 -15.40 -5.86
C ARG A 117 -1.90 -13.95 -6.33
N LYS A 118 -3.10 -13.49 -6.71
CA LYS A 118 -3.41 -12.08 -6.93
C LYS A 118 -4.35 -11.61 -5.83
N LEU A 119 -4.01 -10.51 -5.18
CA LEU A 119 -4.78 -9.92 -4.10
C LEU A 119 -5.00 -8.44 -4.40
N TYR A 120 -6.25 -8.10 -4.70
CA TYR A 120 -6.71 -6.73 -4.81
C TYR A 120 -7.47 -6.35 -3.53
N SER A 121 -7.22 -5.15 -3.02
CA SER A 121 -8.01 -4.56 -1.95
C SER A 121 -8.18 -3.07 -2.18
N GLN A 122 -9.35 -2.55 -1.81
CA GLN A 122 -9.66 -1.14 -1.84
C GLN A 122 -10.53 -0.80 -0.64
N SER A 123 -10.26 0.33 -0.01
CA SER A 123 -10.94 0.79 1.19
C SER A 123 -11.17 2.29 1.14
N TRP A 124 -12.26 2.72 1.76
CA TRP A 124 -12.65 4.12 1.86
C TRP A 124 -13.19 4.39 3.27
N ASP A 125 -12.79 5.51 3.85
CA ASP A 125 -13.27 5.98 5.15
C ASP A 125 -13.44 7.50 5.17
N ALA A 126 -14.37 7.97 5.98
CA ALA A 126 -14.65 9.38 6.15
C ALA A 126 -15.00 9.68 7.60
N GLY A 127 -14.76 10.92 8.03
CA GLY A 127 -14.99 11.34 9.40
C GLY A 127 -15.30 12.83 9.51
N LEU A 128 -15.98 13.17 10.61
CA LEU A 128 -16.22 14.55 11.04
C LEU A 128 -15.72 14.67 12.48
N GLY A 129 -15.08 15.80 12.78
CA GLY A 129 -14.53 16.10 14.09
C GLY A 129 -14.90 17.52 14.54
N MET A 130 -15.10 17.66 15.85
CA MET A 130 -15.26 18.94 16.51
C MET A 130 -14.08 19.15 17.48
N GLY A 131 -13.30 20.21 17.29
CA GLY A 131 -12.25 20.66 18.20
C GLY A 131 -12.79 21.64 19.25
N ILE A 132 -12.26 21.57 20.48
CA ILE A 132 -12.57 22.54 21.53
C ILE A 132 -11.51 23.64 21.49
N ILE A 133 -11.90 24.89 21.23
CA ILE A 133 -11.01 26.05 21.42
C ILE A 133 -10.90 26.28 22.93
N ALA A 134 -9.80 25.86 23.53
CA ALA A 134 -9.42 26.34 24.85
C ALA A 134 -8.90 27.78 24.70
N HIS A 135 -9.77 28.77 24.93
CA HIS A 135 -9.30 30.13 25.17
C HIS A 135 -8.58 30.12 26.52
N ALA A 136 -7.24 30.20 26.50
CA ALA A 136 -6.48 30.59 27.67
C ALA A 136 -6.77 32.08 27.94
N LEU A 137 -7.39 32.35 29.09
CA LEU A 137 -7.57 33.68 29.66
C LEU A 137 -6.23 34.27 30.13
#